data_AF-A0A9P4P7N5-F1
#
_entry.id   AF-A0A9P4P7N5-F1
#
_cell.length_a   1.000
_cell.length_b   1.000
_cell.length_c   1.000
_cell.angle_alpha   90.00
_cell.angle_beta   90.00
_cell.angle_gamma   90.00
#
_symmetry.space_group_name_H-M   'P 1'
#
loop_
_entity.id
_entity.type
_entity.pdbx_description
1 polymer ?
#
loop_
_entity_poly.entity_id
_entity_poly.type
_entity_poly.pdbx_seq_one_letter_code
_entity_poly.pdbx_strand_id
1 'polypeptide(L)'
;MGSFFNIDPWFFASYVHQAWRKTSSQSPNNCSLPSRDKKQNFLSLQYHRIVTFDQKDTEMKSLTLNRNQPRKAVILPTMRGERIGLIQHGCSVLKVDGPGDEWTGIVLLDAPISHNYTASKNHGFSPTYLASNPFFGGCEDFATSPAASIHGLTYNPATVSNRGMLDELVHYWTQETPQIFTASKPTLRAISYYPLKIVAAEWVNYIAVMGMSVREYELSTTFSGDLIAQLEKLNTNLRILQGWRRRVLSTQAKLRRTIRFIENHVDHKHPSEDWDVLVEDFEFIRTGVAEHGERLEAMVSVVTSTAALIEGRRSLTEKENVTRLTILAVVFLPLSYIESLFSMLDDFRPGGPHFWVYFAIAVPMAFMVGLIAKPPVSTVKNMVGRIGEKIAALVRDY
;
A
#
# COMPACT_ATOMS: atom_id res chain seq x y z
N MET A 1 35.28 -16.21 3.11
CA MET A 1 34.86 -15.75 4.46
C MET A 1 33.96 -16.75 5.17
N GLY A 2 32.85 -17.22 4.59
CA GLY A 2 31.88 -18.08 5.29
C GLY A 2 32.43 -19.37 5.92
N SER A 3 33.23 -20.16 5.18
CA SER A 3 33.83 -21.40 5.69
C SER A 3 34.96 -21.20 6.70
N PHE A 4 35.69 -20.08 6.60
CA PHE A 4 36.81 -19.76 7.48
C PHE A 4 36.34 -19.31 8.87
N PHE A 5 35.24 -18.56 8.93
CA PHE A 5 34.66 -18.06 10.19
C PHE A 5 33.44 -18.87 10.66
N ASN A 6 33.15 -20.03 10.06
CA ASN A 6 31.97 -20.86 10.35
C ASN A 6 30.64 -20.06 10.40
N ILE A 7 30.47 -19.14 9.44
CA ILE A 7 29.30 -18.25 9.39
C ILE A 7 28.16 -18.97 8.65
N ASP A 8 26.97 -19.00 9.25
CA ASP A 8 25.77 -19.51 8.59
C ASP A 8 25.49 -18.69 7.30
N PRO A 9 25.46 -19.32 6.11
CA PRO A 9 25.16 -18.63 4.86
C PRO A 9 23.83 -17.86 4.87
N TRP A 10 22.89 -18.27 5.73
CA TRP A 10 21.62 -17.59 5.93
C TRP A 10 21.76 -16.16 6.43
N PHE A 11 22.82 -15.84 7.17
CA PHE A 11 23.12 -14.49 7.61
C PHE A 11 23.25 -13.53 6.42
N PHE A 12 24.11 -13.84 5.45
CA PHE A 12 24.27 -13.03 4.26
C PHE A 12 23.04 -13.05 3.36
N ALA A 13 22.40 -14.22 3.22
CA ALA A 13 21.18 -14.35 2.41
C ALA A 13 20.04 -13.46 2.94
N SER A 14 19.84 -13.40 4.25
CA SER A 14 18.82 -12.57 4.90
C SER A 14 19.04 -11.06 4.68
N TYR A 15 20.30 -10.63 4.61
CA TYR A 15 20.68 -9.22 4.44
C TYR A 15 20.65 -8.78 2.96
N VAL A 16 21.11 -9.64 2.06
CA VAL A 16 21.21 -9.36 0.62
C VAL A 16 19.85 -9.51 -0.06
N HIS A 17 18.96 -10.39 0.39
CA HIS A 17 17.75 -10.70 -0.37
C HIS A 17 16.87 -9.47 -0.71
N GLN A 18 16.58 -9.31 -2.01
CA GLN A 18 15.75 -8.24 -2.57
C GLN A 18 14.40 -8.79 -3.03
N ALA A 19 13.47 -8.99 -2.10
CA ALA A 19 12.13 -9.54 -2.38
C ALA A 19 11.33 -8.74 -3.43
N TRP A 20 11.69 -7.48 -3.66
CA TRP A 20 10.95 -6.58 -4.56
C TRP A 20 11.36 -6.66 -6.05
N ARG A 21 12.50 -7.30 -6.39
CA ARG A 21 12.96 -7.45 -7.79
C ARG A 21 12.50 -8.76 -8.45
N LYS A 22 12.28 -9.82 -7.67
CA LYS A 22 11.88 -11.14 -8.18
C LYS A 22 10.70 -11.66 -7.37
N THR A 23 9.49 -11.43 -7.87
CA THR A 23 8.24 -11.92 -7.26
C THR A 23 8.15 -13.44 -7.21
N SER A 24 8.97 -14.15 -8.00
CA SER A 24 9.08 -15.62 -8.02
C SER A 24 10.00 -16.20 -6.94
N SER A 25 10.77 -15.37 -6.22
CA SER A 25 11.65 -15.83 -5.14
C SER A 25 11.04 -15.55 -3.77
N GLN A 26 10.89 -16.57 -2.93
CA GLN A 26 10.54 -16.38 -1.54
C GLN A 26 11.72 -15.74 -0.79
N SER A 27 11.42 -14.87 0.18
CA SER A 27 12.48 -14.31 1.01
C SER A 27 13.00 -15.37 1.97
N PRO A 28 14.33 -15.45 2.19
CA PRO A 28 14.92 -16.36 3.16
C PRO A 28 14.17 -16.28 4.51
N ASN A 29 13.95 -15.07 5.01
CA ASN A 29 13.26 -14.86 6.28
C ASN A 29 11.82 -15.41 6.30
N ASN A 30 11.14 -15.56 5.15
CA ASN A 30 9.83 -16.18 5.04
C ASN A 30 9.85 -17.71 4.92
N CYS A 31 11.01 -18.32 4.68
CA CYS A 31 11.18 -19.76 4.53
C CYS A 31 11.78 -20.43 5.77
N SER A 32 12.02 -19.69 6.87
CA SER A 32 12.57 -20.26 8.11
C SER A 32 11.45 -20.77 9.04
N LEU A 33 11.69 -21.93 9.65
CA LEU A 33 10.83 -22.47 10.70
C LEU A 33 11.19 -21.84 12.06
N PRO A 34 10.22 -21.63 12.96
CA PRO A 34 10.49 -21.09 14.30
C PRO A 34 11.51 -21.92 15.10
N SER A 35 11.56 -23.24 14.89
CA SER A 35 12.52 -24.13 15.53
C SER A 35 13.96 -23.87 15.08
N ARG A 36 14.16 -23.44 13.83
CA ARG A 36 15.46 -23.03 13.31
C ARG A 36 15.84 -21.65 13.83
N ASP A 37 14.89 -20.71 13.86
CA ASP A 37 15.12 -19.35 14.36
C ASP A 37 15.60 -19.35 15.83
N LYS A 38 15.11 -20.29 16.66
CA LYS A 38 15.58 -20.48 18.05
C LYS A 38 17.06 -20.89 18.19
N LYS A 39 17.64 -21.49 17.15
CA LYS A 39 19.03 -22.00 17.14
C LYS A 39 19.97 -21.11 16.34
N GLN A 40 19.49 -19.99 15.81
CA GLN A 40 20.31 -19.08 15.01
C GLN A 40 21.17 -18.21 15.91
N ASN A 41 22.42 -18.00 15.47
CA ASN A 41 23.39 -17.15 16.15
C ASN A 41 23.44 -15.73 15.55
N PHE A 42 22.41 -15.36 14.78
CA PHE A 42 22.29 -14.05 14.15
C PHE A 42 20.85 -13.52 14.20
N LEU A 43 20.74 -12.20 14.10
CA LEU A 43 19.50 -11.45 14.00
C LEU A 43 19.52 -10.63 12.71
N SER A 44 18.46 -10.71 11.91
CA SER A 44 18.29 -9.86 10.73
C SER A 44 17.07 -8.96 10.89
N LEU A 45 17.31 -7.65 10.93
CA LEU A 45 16.31 -6.60 11.05
C LEU A 45 16.13 -5.91 9.70
N GLN A 46 14.90 -5.93 9.19
CA GLN A 46 14.52 -5.19 7.99
C GLN A 46 13.48 -4.16 8.37
N TYR A 47 13.80 -2.89 8.17
CA TYR A 47 12.95 -1.77 8.58
C TYR A 47 12.84 -0.75 7.45
N HIS A 48 12.05 0.29 7.66
CA HIS A 48 11.95 1.40 6.71
C HIS A 48 12.41 2.67 7.41
N ARG A 49 13.37 3.35 6.81
CA ARG A 49 13.76 4.70 7.20
C ARG A 49 12.89 5.70 6.45
N ILE A 50 12.42 6.70 7.16
CA ILE A 50 11.45 7.65 6.62
C ILE A 50 12.13 8.96 6.31
N VAL A 51 11.87 9.47 5.12
CA VAL A 51 12.43 10.72 4.64
C VAL A 51 11.33 11.65 4.13
N THR A 52 11.56 12.95 4.23
CA THR A 52 10.81 13.96 3.51
C THR A 52 11.61 14.41 2.29
N PHE A 53 10.89 14.75 1.22
CA PHE A 53 11.44 15.33 0.01
C PHE A 53 10.85 16.72 -0.18
N ASP A 54 11.72 17.70 -0.42
CA ASP A 54 11.34 19.10 -0.59
C ASP A 54 10.71 19.37 -1.98
N GLN A 55 10.94 18.48 -2.95
CA GLN A 55 10.54 18.68 -4.34
C GLN A 55 9.10 18.20 -4.62
N LYS A 56 8.23 19.11 -5.08
CA LYS A 56 6.80 18.85 -5.33
C LYS A 56 6.53 18.02 -6.60
N ASP A 57 7.47 18.02 -7.57
CA ASP A 57 7.21 17.65 -8.97
C ASP A 57 7.72 16.27 -9.43
N THR A 58 8.17 15.40 -8.54
CA THR A 58 8.67 14.09 -9.00
C THR A 58 7.50 13.10 -9.19
N GLU A 59 7.06 12.82 -10.43
CA GLU A 59 6.07 11.74 -10.71
C GLU A 59 6.54 10.32 -10.32
N MET A 60 7.77 10.20 -9.83
CA MET A 60 8.40 8.93 -9.49
C MET A 60 7.76 8.32 -8.23
N LYS A 61 7.03 7.21 -8.41
CA LYS A 61 6.39 6.46 -7.31
C LYS A 61 7.31 5.41 -6.67
N SER A 62 8.35 4.96 -7.39
CA SER A 62 9.29 3.94 -6.91
C SER A 62 10.69 4.27 -7.38
N LEU A 63 11.58 4.43 -6.41
CA LEU A 63 12.99 4.73 -6.57
C LEU A 63 13.84 3.59 -6.03
N THR A 64 15.11 3.58 -6.42
CA THR A 64 16.11 2.66 -5.94
C THR A 64 17.35 3.45 -5.54
N LEU A 65 17.93 3.14 -4.38
CA LEU A 65 19.22 3.70 -4.01
C LEU A 65 20.31 2.82 -4.61
N ASN A 66 21.16 3.41 -5.44
CA ASN A 66 22.34 2.73 -5.99
C ASN A 66 23.42 2.69 -4.92
N ARG A 67 23.47 1.58 -4.18
CA ARG A 67 24.50 1.27 -3.18
C ARG A 67 25.08 -0.11 -3.48
N ASN A 68 26.09 -0.54 -2.70
CA ASN A 68 26.61 -1.91 -2.72
C ASN A 68 25.47 -2.95 -2.77
N GLN A 69 24.41 -2.72 -2.00
CA GLN A 69 23.15 -3.45 -2.11
C GLN A 69 22.00 -2.50 -2.41
N PRO A 70 21.34 -2.59 -3.58
CA PRO A 70 20.29 -1.65 -3.93
C PRO A 70 19.05 -1.87 -3.08
N ARG A 71 18.56 -0.78 -2.47
CA ARG A 71 17.37 -0.75 -1.63
C ARG A 71 16.25 0.00 -2.33
N LYS A 72 15.01 -0.46 -2.11
CA LYS A 72 13.82 0.17 -2.66
C LYS A 72 13.43 1.36 -1.81
N ALA A 73 13.14 2.47 -2.48
CA ALA A 73 12.49 3.63 -1.89
C ALA A 73 11.11 3.82 -2.54
N VAL A 74 10.07 3.96 -1.73
CA VAL A 74 8.71 4.21 -2.21
C VAL A 74 8.31 5.62 -1.80
N ILE A 75 7.94 6.43 -2.78
CA ILE A 75 7.42 7.78 -2.52
C ILE A 75 5.90 7.65 -2.33
N LEU A 76 5.42 8.10 -1.18
CA LEU A 76 4.01 8.22 -0.87
C LEU A 76 3.42 9.44 -1.59
N PRO A 77 2.08 9.47 -1.80
CA PRO A 77 1.41 10.67 -2.28
C PRO A 77 1.74 11.87 -1.40
N THR A 78 1.75 13.06 -1.98
CA THR A 78 1.99 14.32 -1.26
C THR A 78 0.99 14.48 -0.13
N MET A 79 1.47 14.75 1.08
CA MET A 79 0.64 15.02 2.25
C MET A 79 1.00 16.41 2.76
N ARG A 80 0.01 17.31 2.86
CA ARG A 80 0.19 18.69 3.36
C ARG A 80 1.33 19.49 2.69
N GLY A 81 1.64 19.20 1.44
CA GLY A 81 2.68 19.90 0.67
C GLY A 81 4.08 19.28 0.72
N GLU A 82 4.30 18.27 1.57
CA GLU A 82 5.53 17.48 1.63
C GLU A 82 5.33 16.09 1.04
N ARG A 83 6.40 15.51 0.48
CA ARG A 83 6.40 14.12 0.00
C ARG A 83 7.17 13.24 0.95
N ILE A 84 6.54 12.17 1.41
CA ILE A 84 7.15 11.22 2.33
C ILE A 84 7.68 10.01 1.55
N GLY A 85 8.94 9.65 1.80
CA GLY A 85 9.61 8.47 1.29
C GLY A 85 9.74 7.39 2.34
N LEU A 86 9.49 6.15 1.94
CA LEU A 86 9.79 4.95 2.73
C LEU A 86 10.96 4.23 2.08
N ILE A 87 12.14 4.32 2.70
CA ILE A 87 13.37 3.70 2.21
C ILE A 87 13.60 2.40 2.96
N GLN A 88 13.68 1.28 2.24
CA GLN A 88 14.01 0.00 2.85
C GLN A 88 15.45 0.02 3.38
N HIS A 89 15.62 -0.33 4.66
CA HIS A 89 16.93 -0.51 5.29
C HIS A 89 17.04 -1.92 5.90
N GLY A 90 18.27 -2.37 6.04
CA GLY A 90 18.63 -3.64 6.66
C GLY A 90 19.77 -3.48 7.66
N CYS A 91 19.64 -4.18 8.78
CA CYS A 91 20.70 -4.42 9.75
C CYS A 91 20.77 -5.92 10.03
N SER A 92 21.96 -6.51 10.11
CA SER A 92 22.10 -7.90 10.54
C SER A 92 23.26 -8.05 11.50
N VAL A 93 23.00 -8.66 12.64
CA VAL A 93 23.94 -8.85 13.74
C VAL A 93 24.23 -10.33 13.86
N LEU A 94 25.49 -10.72 13.91
CA LEU A 94 25.95 -12.11 14.05
C LEU A 94 26.98 -12.17 15.17
N LYS A 95 26.93 -13.24 15.96
CA LYS A 95 27.94 -13.58 16.94
C LYS A 95 28.53 -14.95 16.60
N VAL A 96 29.84 -15.01 16.45
CA VAL A 96 30.61 -16.23 16.18
C VAL A 96 31.53 -16.49 17.38
N ASP A 97 31.49 -17.71 17.89
CA ASP A 97 32.45 -18.20 18.87
C ASP A 97 33.72 -18.67 18.15
N GLY A 98 34.87 -18.16 18.56
CA GLY A 98 36.18 -18.52 18.04
C GLY A 98 36.81 -19.70 18.79
N PRO A 99 37.99 -20.16 18.37
CA PRO A 99 38.78 -21.13 19.14
C PRO A 99 39.35 -20.44 20.40
N GLY A 100 38.99 -20.95 21.59
CA GLY A 100 39.29 -20.32 22.89
C GLY A 100 38.12 -19.47 23.40
N ASP A 101 38.31 -18.71 24.48
CA ASP A 101 37.31 -17.73 24.97
C ASP A 101 37.24 -16.46 24.07
N GLU A 102 37.75 -16.54 22.84
CA GLU A 102 37.68 -15.49 21.84
C GLU A 102 36.34 -15.51 21.11
N TRP A 103 35.79 -14.33 20.82
CA TRP A 103 34.53 -14.17 20.12
C TRP A 103 34.66 -13.11 19.02
N THR A 104 33.85 -13.24 17.97
CA THR A 104 33.78 -12.26 16.88
C THR A 104 32.34 -11.85 16.65
N GLY A 105 32.06 -10.56 16.78
CA GLY A 105 30.78 -9.94 16.41
C GLY A 105 30.86 -9.32 15.02
N ILE A 106 29.89 -9.63 14.15
CA ILE A 106 29.78 -9.03 12.82
C ILE A 106 28.44 -8.31 12.72
N VAL A 107 28.47 -7.03 12.37
CA VAL A 107 27.27 -6.23 12.12
C VAL A 107 27.30 -5.72 10.69
N LEU A 108 26.31 -6.11 9.89
CA LEU A 108 26.08 -5.63 8.53
C LEU A 108 25.04 -4.50 8.56
N LEU A 109 25.44 -3.34 8.07
CA LEU A 109 24.63 -2.11 8.09
C LEU A 109 24.52 -1.51 6.70
N ASP A 110 23.34 -0.99 6.37
CA ASP A 110 23.17 -0.16 5.19
C ASP A 110 23.82 1.22 5.40
N ALA A 111 24.41 1.76 4.32
CA ALA A 111 25.01 3.10 4.31
C ALA A 111 23.99 4.21 4.66
N PRO A 112 24.44 5.39 5.13
CA PRO A 112 23.57 6.54 5.40
C PRO A 112 22.80 6.99 4.15
N ILE A 113 21.65 7.65 4.37
CA ILE A 113 20.76 8.10 3.29
C ILE A 113 21.53 9.01 2.34
N SER A 114 21.53 8.66 1.06
CA SER A 114 22.14 9.46 -0.01
C SER A 114 21.05 10.22 -0.75
N HIS A 115 21.39 11.40 -1.27
CA HIS A 115 20.48 12.19 -2.12
C HIS A 115 20.41 11.68 -3.57
N ASN A 116 21.12 10.60 -3.92
CA ASN A 116 21.16 10.05 -5.26
C ASN A 116 20.22 8.85 -5.41
N TYR A 117 19.20 9.00 -6.27
CA TYR A 117 18.18 7.97 -6.50
C TYR A 117 18.08 7.60 -7.98
N THR A 118 17.73 6.35 -8.28
CA THR A 118 17.42 5.90 -9.63
C THR A 118 15.96 5.49 -9.75
N ALA A 119 15.31 5.87 -10.84
CA ALA A 119 13.90 5.53 -11.07
C ALA A 119 13.75 4.04 -11.42
N SER A 120 12.90 3.32 -10.68
CA SER A 120 12.78 1.86 -10.81
C SER A 120 12.21 1.38 -12.15
N LYS A 121 11.57 2.26 -12.94
CA LYS A 121 10.90 1.89 -14.20
C LYS A 121 11.73 2.17 -15.46
N ASN A 122 12.81 2.94 -15.35
CA ASN A 122 13.62 3.32 -16.50
C ASN A 122 15.04 2.74 -16.33
N HIS A 123 15.25 1.57 -16.93
CA HIS A 123 16.54 0.87 -17.00
C HIS A 123 17.55 1.64 -17.86
N GLY A 124 17.95 2.85 -17.47
CA GLY A 124 18.97 3.60 -18.22
C GLY A 124 19.21 5.07 -17.84
N PHE A 125 18.47 5.67 -16.91
CA PHE A 125 18.73 7.07 -16.52
C PHE A 125 19.77 7.19 -15.42
N SER A 126 20.57 8.26 -15.52
CA SER A 126 21.54 8.72 -14.52
C SER A 126 20.88 8.92 -13.15
N PRO A 127 21.63 8.76 -12.04
CA PRO A 127 21.14 9.08 -10.71
C PRO A 127 20.54 10.49 -10.69
N THR A 128 19.29 10.60 -10.25
CA THR A 128 18.63 11.88 -10.02
C THR A 128 18.95 12.34 -8.60
N TYR A 129 19.47 13.55 -8.48
CA TYR A 129 19.66 14.18 -7.18
C TYR A 129 18.29 14.62 -6.66
N LEU A 130 17.90 14.08 -5.51
CA LEU A 130 16.69 14.42 -4.80
C LEU A 130 17.07 14.66 -3.33
N ALA A 131 17.03 15.92 -2.91
CA ALA A 131 17.31 16.30 -1.53
C ALA A 131 16.27 15.61 -0.62
N SER A 132 16.78 14.93 0.42
CA SER A 132 15.97 14.09 1.30
C SER A 132 16.41 14.27 2.73
N ASN A 133 15.49 14.67 3.60
CA ASN A 133 15.76 14.91 5.01
C ASN A 133 15.08 13.83 5.87
N PRO A 134 15.64 13.46 7.03
CA PRO A 134 14.97 12.55 7.96
C PRO A 134 13.59 13.09 8.37
N PHE A 135 12.58 12.22 8.36
CA PHE A 135 11.22 12.59 8.76
C PHE A 135 11.19 13.00 10.24
N PHE A 136 10.56 14.15 10.55
CA PHE A 136 10.61 14.81 11.87
C PHE A 136 12.01 15.04 12.44
N GLY A 137 13.04 15.11 11.58
CA GLY A 137 14.41 15.16 12.06
C GLY A 137 14.78 13.87 12.79
N GLY A 138 14.27 12.72 12.32
CA GLY A 138 14.65 11.31 12.55
C GLY A 138 14.33 10.68 13.91
N CYS A 139 15.28 9.93 14.49
CA CYS A 139 15.01 9.09 15.66
C CYS A 139 15.20 9.85 16.97
N GLU A 140 14.39 9.48 17.97
CA GLU A 140 14.54 9.96 19.35
C GLU A 140 15.92 9.56 19.91
N ASP A 141 16.50 10.45 20.73
CA ASP A 141 17.75 10.19 21.45
C ASP A 141 17.45 9.30 22.67
N PHE A 142 18.16 8.18 22.79
CA PHE A 142 17.93 7.21 23.86
C PHE A 142 18.72 7.51 25.14
N ALA A 143 19.50 8.59 25.19
CA ALA A 143 20.30 8.94 26.36
C ALA A 143 19.43 9.41 27.54
N THR A 144 19.46 8.66 28.64
CA THR A 144 18.67 8.93 29.87
C THR A 144 19.11 10.21 30.61
N SER A 145 20.31 10.71 30.34
CA SER A 145 20.75 12.02 30.83
C SER A 145 20.75 13.01 29.67
N PRO A 146 20.06 14.17 29.77
CA PRO A 146 20.40 15.28 28.89
C PRO A 146 21.89 15.50 29.10
N ALA A 147 22.68 15.42 28.04
CA ALA A 147 24.10 15.68 28.13
C ALA A 147 24.24 17.07 28.76
N ALA A 148 24.59 17.12 30.05
CA ALA A 148 25.06 18.34 30.66
C ALA A 148 26.14 18.84 29.72
N SER A 149 26.00 20.09 29.32
CA SER A 149 26.81 20.81 28.34
C SER A 149 28.31 20.68 28.64
N ILE A 150 28.92 19.56 28.25
CA ILE A 150 30.36 19.39 28.26
C ILE A 150 30.85 20.14 27.02
N HIS A 151 31.35 21.34 27.30
CA HIS A 151 32.02 22.26 26.37
C HIS A 151 31.16 22.89 25.28
N GLY A 152 30.44 23.97 25.64
CA GLY A 152 30.33 25.21 24.84
C GLY A 152 29.82 25.15 23.39
N LEU A 153 29.48 23.97 22.88
CA LEU A 153 28.88 23.73 21.59
C LEU A 153 27.40 23.52 21.86
N THR A 154 26.61 24.47 21.38
CA THR A 154 25.15 24.46 21.39
C THR A 154 24.63 23.06 21.05
N TYR A 155 23.98 22.41 22.03
CA TYR A 155 23.21 21.18 21.82
C TYR A 155 22.11 21.50 20.80
N ASN A 156 22.34 21.13 19.55
CA ASN A 156 21.40 21.36 18.47
C ASN A 156 20.75 20.00 18.15
N PRO A 157 19.54 19.70 18.64
CA PRO A 157 18.90 18.40 18.45
C PRO A 157 18.75 18.01 16.96
N ALA A 158 18.78 18.99 16.05
CA ALA A 158 18.78 18.78 14.61
C ALA A 158 20.06 18.13 14.03
N THR A 159 21.22 18.20 14.70
CA THR A 159 22.49 17.64 14.17
C THR A 159 22.70 16.17 14.55
N VAL A 160 21.98 15.67 15.55
CA VAL A 160 22.10 14.27 16.01
C VAL A 160 21.44 13.30 15.02
N SER A 161 20.40 13.75 14.31
CA SER A 161 19.53 12.83 13.58
C SER A 161 19.82 12.61 12.08
N ASN A 162 20.87 13.22 11.51
CA ASN A 162 21.27 12.89 10.14
C ASN A 162 22.31 11.76 10.08
N ARG A 163 22.56 11.10 11.22
CA ARG A 163 23.55 10.04 11.38
C ARG A 163 23.10 8.76 10.68
N GLY A 164 24.06 8.01 10.13
CA GLY A 164 23.81 6.64 9.67
C GLY A 164 23.63 5.71 10.87
N MET A 165 23.06 4.53 10.65
CA MET A 165 22.91 3.53 11.72
C MET A 165 24.28 3.14 12.34
N LEU A 166 25.35 3.16 11.54
CA LEU A 166 26.71 2.93 12.05
C LEU A 166 27.14 4.02 13.04
N ASP A 167 26.92 5.28 12.70
CA ASP A 167 27.32 6.42 13.53
C ASP A 167 26.50 6.48 14.82
N GLU A 168 25.21 6.13 14.76
CA GLU A 168 24.35 5.97 15.94
C GLU A 168 24.83 4.83 16.84
N LEU A 169 25.17 3.67 16.27
CA LEU A 169 25.72 2.55 17.05
C LEU A 169 27.04 2.92 17.71
N VAL A 170 27.98 3.53 16.98
CA VAL A 170 29.25 3.99 17.56
C VAL A 170 28.98 4.99 18.69
N HIS A 171 28.07 5.93 18.49
CA HIS A 171 27.72 6.93 19.51
C HIS A 171 27.21 6.28 20.80
N TYR A 172 26.20 5.42 20.72
CA TYR A 172 25.62 4.80 21.92
C TYR A 172 26.60 3.86 22.61
N TRP A 173 27.33 3.03 21.86
CA TRP A 173 28.36 2.15 22.44
C TRP A 173 29.52 2.92 23.10
N THR A 174 29.82 4.15 22.66
CA THR A 174 30.84 5.00 23.31
C THR A 174 30.36 5.73 24.54
N GLN A 175 29.05 6.00 24.66
CA GLN A 175 28.48 6.73 25.79
C GLN A 175 28.14 5.81 26.96
N GLU A 176 27.43 4.73 26.68
CA GLU A 176 26.95 3.79 27.69
C GLU A 176 27.11 2.36 27.16
N THR A 177 27.69 1.49 27.96
CA THR A 177 27.70 0.06 27.66
C THR A 177 26.45 -0.56 28.28
N PRO A 178 25.67 -1.38 27.54
CA PRO A 178 24.48 -2.03 28.10
C PRO A 178 24.87 -2.84 29.33
N GLN A 179 24.06 -2.81 30.39
CA GLN A 179 24.35 -3.55 31.63
C GLN A 179 24.51 -5.07 31.40
N ILE A 180 23.90 -5.56 30.33
CA ILE A 180 23.86 -6.97 29.91
C ILE A 180 25.13 -7.34 29.11
N PHE A 181 25.92 -6.36 28.69
CA PHE A 181 27.14 -6.61 27.94
C PHE A 181 28.29 -6.97 28.87
N THR A 182 28.77 -8.21 28.75
CA THR A 182 29.99 -8.67 29.42
C THR A 182 31.04 -9.02 28.37
N ALA A 183 32.18 -8.34 28.42
CA ALA A 183 33.25 -8.48 27.42
C ALA A 183 33.86 -9.89 27.36
N SER A 184 33.85 -10.63 28.48
CA SER A 184 34.41 -11.99 28.57
C SER A 184 33.54 -13.05 27.87
N LYS A 185 32.22 -12.83 27.78
CA LYS A 185 31.30 -13.76 27.10
C LYS A 185 30.05 -13.03 26.60
N PRO A 186 30.15 -12.25 25.52
CA PRO A 186 29.00 -11.52 25.04
C PRO A 186 27.97 -12.46 24.46
N THR A 187 26.72 -12.17 24.81
CA THR A 187 25.56 -12.84 24.22
C THR A 187 25.14 -12.08 22.96
N LEU A 188 24.53 -12.79 22.00
CA LEU A 188 23.91 -12.15 20.83
C LEU A 188 22.91 -11.06 21.26
N ARG A 189 22.24 -11.30 22.39
CA ARG A 189 21.30 -10.37 23.04
C ARG A 189 21.97 -9.03 23.30
N ALA A 190 23.07 -9.02 24.05
CA ALA A 190 23.80 -7.80 24.39
C ALA A 190 24.24 -7.00 23.15
N ILE A 191 24.73 -7.69 22.11
CA ILE A 191 25.18 -7.03 20.86
C ILE A 191 23.98 -6.47 20.08
N SER A 192 22.81 -7.12 20.15
CA SER A 192 21.60 -6.72 19.42
C SER A 192 20.78 -5.61 20.07
N TYR A 193 21.10 -5.20 21.30
CA TYR A 193 20.29 -4.25 22.07
C TYR A 193 20.12 -2.88 21.38
N TYR A 194 21.20 -2.18 21.07
CA TYR A 194 21.10 -0.88 20.37
C TYR A 194 20.53 -0.97 18.95
N PRO A 195 20.92 -1.97 18.12
CA PRO A 195 20.25 -2.18 16.84
C PRO A 195 18.73 -2.33 16.96
N LEU A 196 18.24 -3.02 17.98
CA LEU A 196 16.80 -3.19 18.23
C LEU A 196 16.14 -1.86 18.64
N LYS A 197 16.75 -1.09 19.55
CA LYS A 197 16.25 0.24 19.96
C LYS A 197 16.15 1.23 18.79
N ILE A 198 17.22 1.34 17.99
CA ILE A 198 17.24 2.20 16.80
C ILE A 198 16.13 1.79 15.82
N VAL A 199 15.99 0.49 15.58
CA VAL A 199 14.95 -0.03 14.68
C VAL A 199 13.54 0.21 15.24
N ALA A 200 13.36 0.13 16.55
CA ALA A 200 12.09 0.45 17.20
C ALA A 200 11.69 1.92 16.95
N ALA A 201 12.61 2.87 17.14
CA ALA A 201 12.35 4.29 16.87
C ALA A 201 11.97 4.56 15.40
N GLU A 202 12.66 3.94 14.45
CA GLU A 202 12.29 4.04 13.03
C GLU A 202 10.88 3.47 12.74
N TRP A 203 10.47 2.43 13.48
CA TRP A 203 9.10 1.90 13.39
C TRP A 203 8.05 2.81 14.02
N VAL A 204 8.38 3.56 15.08
CA VAL A 204 7.48 4.60 15.63
C VAL A 204 7.23 5.68 14.58
N ASN A 205 8.28 6.14 13.91
CA ASN A 205 8.13 7.05 12.77
C ASN A 205 7.24 6.45 11.66
N TYR A 206 7.35 5.15 11.42
CA TYR A 206 6.52 4.44 10.44
C TYR A 206 5.04 4.42 10.81
N ILE A 207 4.72 4.22 12.09
CA ILE A 207 3.35 4.30 12.60
C ILE A 207 2.80 5.72 12.42
N ALA A 208 3.59 6.76 12.72
CA ALA A 208 3.18 8.14 12.53
C ALA A 208 2.81 8.44 11.06
N VAL A 209 3.66 8.03 10.11
CA VAL A 209 3.37 8.16 8.67
C VAL A 209 2.14 7.37 8.25
N MET A 210 1.96 6.18 8.79
CA MET A 210 0.79 5.36 8.51
C MET A 210 -0.50 6.04 8.99
N GLY A 211 -0.50 6.58 10.21
CA GLY A 211 -1.61 7.35 10.76
C GLY A 211 -1.93 8.62 9.97
N MET A 212 -0.91 9.38 9.56
CA MET A 212 -1.09 10.53 8.66
C MET A 212 -1.68 10.13 7.32
N SER A 213 -1.24 8.99 6.77
CA SER A 213 -1.73 8.47 5.49
C SER A 213 -3.21 8.10 5.57
N VAL A 214 -3.60 7.40 6.63
CA VAL A 214 -5.00 7.04 6.93
C VAL A 214 -5.87 8.29 6.99
N ARG A 215 -5.44 9.29 7.77
CA ARG A 215 -6.16 10.56 7.93
C ARG A 215 -6.31 11.31 6.60
N GLU A 216 -5.25 11.38 5.80
CA GLU A 216 -5.30 12.03 4.48
C GLU A 216 -6.34 11.35 3.58
N TYR A 217 -6.42 10.01 3.58
CA TYR A 217 -7.44 9.32 2.81
C TYR A 217 -8.85 9.66 3.28
N GLU A 218 -9.10 9.68 4.59
CA GLU A 218 -10.40 10.07 5.15
C GLU A 218 -10.83 11.44 4.63
N LEU A 219 -9.96 12.44 4.72
CA LEU A 219 -10.26 13.80 4.24
C LEU A 219 -10.43 13.85 2.71
N SER A 220 -9.64 13.08 1.96
CA SER A 220 -9.65 13.09 0.49
C SER A 220 -10.91 12.47 -0.14
N THR A 221 -11.71 11.72 0.64
CA THR A 221 -12.96 11.08 0.17
C THR A 221 -14.13 12.05 -0.01
N THR A 222 -13.95 13.35 0.26
CA THR A 222 -14.94 14.36 -0.11
C THR A 222 -14.97 14.49 -1.64
N PHE A 223 -16.01 13.93 -2.28
CA PHE A 223 -16.15 13.90 -3.73
C PHE A 223 -16.80 15.20 -4.24
N SER A 224 -16.06 16.00 -4.98
CA SER A 224 -16.57 17.12 -5.76
C SER A 224 -16.11 16.97 -7.21
N GLY A 225 -17.02 17.13 -8.18
CA GLY A 225 -16.72 17.07 -9.62
C GLY A 225 -17.51 16.02 -10.40
N ASP A 226 -17.15 15.86 -11.68
CA ASP A 226 -17.77 14.93 -12.64
C ASP A 226 -17.58 13.45 -12.26
N LEU A 227 -18.50 12.58 -12.68
CA LEU A 227 -18.54 11.15 -12.34
C LEU A 227 -17.27 10.41 -12.80
N ILE A 228 -16.73 10.77 -13.96
CA ILE A 228 -15.52 10.16 -14.53
C ILE A 228 -14.30 10.51 -13.67
N ALA A 229 -14.17 11.78 -13.30
CA ALA A 229 -13.08 12.24 -12.43
C ALA A 229 -13.16 11.60 -11.03
N GLN A 230 -14.37 11.40 -10.50
CA GLN A 230 -14.56 10.67 -9.24
C GLN A 230 -14.07 9.23 -9.33
N LEU A 231 -14.40 8.51 -10.41
CA LEU A 231 -14.00 7.12 -10.61
C LEU A 231 -12.48 6.98 -10.76
N GLU A 232 -11.82 7.89 -11.49
CA GLU A 232 -10.37 7.88 -11.66
C GLU A 232 -9.63 8.16 -10.34
N LYS A 233 -10.10 9.15 -9.57
CA LYS A 233 -9.58 9.44 -8.23
C LYS A 233 -9.75 8.24 -7.30
N LEU A 234 -10.91 7.59 -7.36
CA LEU A 234 -11.22 6.42 -6.56
C LEU A 234 -10.30 5.23 -6.90
N ASN A 235 -10.11 4.94 -8.19
CA ASN A 235 -9.20 3.88 -8.64
C ASN A 235 -7.75 4.15 -8.19
N THR A 236 -7.32 5.41 -8.25
CA THR A 236 -6.00 5.84 -7.75
C THR A 236 -5.87 5.59 -6.26
N ASN A 237 -6.87 6.00 -5.47
CA ASN A 237 -6.91 5.76 -4.02
C ASN A 237 -6.89 4.26 -3.69
N LEU A 238 -7.68 3.44 -4.39
CA LEU A 238 -7.69 1.98 -4.23
C LEU A 238 -6.29 1.38 -4.45
N ARG A 239 -5.58 1.79 -5.51
CA ARG A 239 -4.23 1.29 -5.78
C ARG A 239 -3.26 1.58 -4.64
N ILE A 240 -3.38 2.77 -4.03
CA ILE A 240 -2.52 3.16 -2.93
C ILE A 240 -2.89 2.43 -1.64
N LEU A 241 -4.18 2.32 -1.33
CA LEU A 241 -4.69 1.53 -0.19
C LEU A 241 -4.27 0.06 -0.29
N GLN A 242 -4.38 -0.56 -1.46
CA GLN A 242 -3.87 -1.92 -1.72
C GLN A 242 -2.34 -2.01 -1.55
N GLY A 243 -1.62 -0.94 -1.91
CA GLY A 243 -0.18 -0.82 -1.64
C GLY A 243 0.14 -0.79 -0.15
N TRP A 244 -0.65 -0.06 0.64
CA TRP A 244 -0.54 -0.06 2.10
C TRP A 244 -0.92 -1.41 2.71
N ARG A 245 -2.02 -2.04 2.29
CA ARG A 245 -2.42 -3.40 2.71
C ARG A 245 -1.27 -4.41 2.60
N ARG A 246 -0.63 -4.47 1.43
CA ARG A 246 0.55 -5.35 1.22
C ARG A 246 1.71 -5.01 2.15
N ARG A 247 1.95 -3.73 2.43
CA ARG A 247 3.00 -3.27 3.36
C ARG A 247 2.68 -3.66 4.80
N VAL A 248 1.44 -3.49 5.25
CA VAL A 248 0.99 -3.91 6.60
C VAL A 248 1.26 -5.39 6.82
N LEU A 249 0.82 -6.24 5.90
CA LEU A 249 1.05 -7.70 6.00
C LEU A 249 2.55 -8.03 6.07
N SER A 250 3.37 -7.37 5.25
CA SER A 250 4.82 -7.56 5.28
C SER A 250 5.45 -7.06 6.57
N THR A 251 5.00 -5.92 7.10
CA THR A 251 5.52 -5.32 8.34
C THR A 251 5.14 -6.16 9.54
N GLN A 252 3.88 -6.61 9.65
CA GLN A 252 3.44 -7.52 10.70
C GLN A 252 4.25 -8.82 10.71
N ALA A 253 4.57 -9.38 9.53
CA ALA A 253 5.42 -10.57 9.44
C ALA A 253 6.85 -10.32 9.94
N LYS A 254 7.41 -9.12 9.69
CA LYS A 254 8.73 -8.72 10.20
C LYS A 254 8.71 -8.52 11.71
N LEU A 255 7.76 -7.74 12.23
CA LEU A 255 7.61 -7.48 13.66
C LEU A 255 7.40 -8.76 14.46
N ARG A 256 6.55 -9.68 13.98
CA ARG A 256 6.34 -10.98 14.63
C ARG A 256 7.63 -11.79 14.77
N ARG A 257 8.57 -11.69 13.81
CA ARG A 257 9.87 -12.37 13.92
C ARG A 257 10.76 -11.70 14.95
N THR A 258 10.83 -10.38 14.93
CA THR A 258 11.61 -9.62 15.90
C THR A 258 11.11 -9.88 17.32
N ILE A 259 9.80 -9.79 17.56
CA ILE A 259 9.20 -10.09 18.86
C ILE A 259 9.51 -11.53 19.29
N ARG A 260 9.31 -12.52 18.43
CA ARG A 260 9.68 -13.91 18.75
C ARG A 260 11.16 -14.06 19.09
N PHE A 261 12.04 -13.34 18.38
CA PHE A 261 13.46 -13.35 18.69
C PHE A 261 13.69 -12.79 20.10
N ILE A 262 13.11 -11.63 20.41
CA ILE A 262 13.20 -10.98 21.72
C ILE A 262 12.67 -11.92 22.81
N GLU A 263 11.44 -12.44 22.67
CA GLU A 263 10.79 -13.37 23.62
C GLU A 263 11.62 -14.65 23.87
N ASN A 264 12.13 -15.29 22.81
CA ASN A 264 12.99 -16.48 22.95
C ASN A 264 14.32 -16.16 23.67
N HIS A 265 14.68 -14.88 23.70
CA HIS A 265 15.90 -14.37 24.29
C HIS A 265 15.65 -13.59 25.60
N VAL A 266 14.45 -13.61 26.17
CA VAL A 266 14.24 -13.17 27.55
C VAL A 266 14.67 -14.31 28.49
N ASP A 267 15.54 -14.02 29.46
CA ASP A 267 15.84 -14.99 30.52
C ASP A 267 14.78 -14.87 31.63
N HIS A 268 13.83 -15.80 31.67
CA HIS A 268 12.83 -15.84 32.74
C HIS A 268 13.42 -16.09 34.15
N LYS A 269 14.70 -16.49 34.24
CA LYS A 269 15.38 -16.69 35.53
C LYS A 269 16.03 -15.42 36.06
N HIS A 270 16.42 -14.50 35.20
CA HIS A 270 17.02 -13.20 35.54
C HIS A 270 16.31 -12.13 34.71
N PRO A 271 15.16 -11.60 35.17
CA PRO A 271 14.45 -10.55 34.45
C PRO A 271 15.37 -9.33 34.35
N SER A 272 15.74 -8.98 33.13
CA SER A 272 16.42 -7.72 32.84
C SER A 272 15.36 -6.70 32.47
N GLU A 273 15.17 -5.67 33.30
CA GLU A 273 14.19 -4.60 33.08
C GLU A 273 14.31 -4.01 31.66
N ASP A 274 15.53 -3.86 31.16
CA ASP A 274 15.84 -3.36 29.82
C ASP A 274 15.21 -4.15 28.67
N TRP A 275 15.07 -5.48 28.78
CA TRP A 275 14.47 -6.31 27.74
C TRP A 275 12.96 -6.36 27.82
N ASP A 276 12.41 -6.29 29.04
CA ASP A 276 10.96 -6.24 29.22
C ASP A 276 10.40 -4.94 28.62
N VAL A 277 11.09 -3.81 28.82
CA VAL A 277 10.78 -2.54 28.14
C VAL A 277 10.87 -2.69 26.62
N LEU A 278 11.90 -3.36 26.11
CA LEU A 278 12.04 -3.58 24.65
C LEU A 278 10.93 -4.47 24.08
N VAL A 279 10.47 -5.47 24.83
CA VAL A 279 9.30 -6.28 24.43
C VAL A 279 8.06 -5.39 24.35
N GLU A 280 7.84 -4.55 25.36
CA GLU A 280 6.72 -3.60 25.41
C GLU A 280 6.75 -2.63 24.22
N ASP A 281 7.91 -2.07 23.87
CA ASP A 281 8.09 -1.19 22.71
C ASP A 281 7.69 -1.88 21.40
N PHE A 282 8.17 -3.11 21.17
CA PHE A 282 7.85 -3.84 19.95
C PHE A 282 6.38 -4.30 19.91
N GLU A 283 5.78 -4.58 21.06
CA GLU A 283 4.35 -4.89 21.17
C GLU A 283 3.46 -3.67 20.92
N PHE A 284 3.85 -2.50 21.43
CA PHE A 284 3.25 -1.22 21.09
C PHE A 284 3.31 -0.98 19.58
N ILE A 285 4.48 -1.18 18.97
CA ILE A 285 4.66 -1.03 17.53
C ILE A 285 3.76 -2.00 16.74
N ARG A 286 3.71 -3.27 17.16
CA ARG A 286 2.86 -4.29 16.52
C ARG A 286 1.39 -3.91 16.55
N THR A 287 0.94 -3.42 17.70
CA THR A 287 -0.45 -2.99 17.92
C THR A 287 -0.78 -1.78 17.07
N GLY A 288 0.07 -0.75 17.05
CA GLY A 288 -0.14 0.45 16.22
C GLY A 288 -0.21 0.14 14.72
N VAL A 289 0.63 -0.78 14.22
CA VAL A 289 0.56 -1.25 12.83
C VAL A 289 -0.73 -2.03 12.55
N ALA A 290 -1.20 -2.85 13.50
CA ALA A 290 -2.44 -3.60 13.37
C ALA A 290 -3.66 -2.67 13.33
N GLU A 291 -3.78 -1.73 14.27
CA GLU A 291 -4.89 -0.79 14.35
C GLU A 291 -5.02 0.07 13.08
N HIS A 292 -3.92 0.67 12.63
CA HIS A 292 -3.95 1.42 11.37
C HIS A 292 -4.21 0.50 10.16
N GLY A 293 -3.77 -0.76 10.23
CA GLY A 293 -4.04 -1.77 9.21
C GLY A 293 -5.53 -2.06 9.06
N GLU A 294 -6.23 -2.26 10.17
CA GLU A 294 -7.68 -2.48 10.20
C GLU A 294 -8.46 -1.28 9.65
N ARG A 295 -8.07 -0.06 10.04
CA ARG A 295 -8.67 1.18 9.51
C ARG A 295 -8.50 1.28 7.99
N LEU A 296 -7.34 0.92 7.46
CA LEU A 296 -7.10 0.92 6.01
C LEU A 296 -7.95 -0.13 5.27
N GLU A 297 -8.12 -1.32 5.85
CA GLU A 297 -8.99 -2.36 5.26
C GLU A 297 -10.46 -1.91 5.24
N ALA A 298 -10.94 -1.26 6.31
CA ALA A 298 -12.27 -0.66 6.33
C ALA A 298 -12.43 0.38 5.20
N MET A 299 -11.42 1.22 4.96
CA MET A 299 -11.44 2.18 3.85
C MET A 299 -11.48 1.51 2.48
N VAL A 300 -10.73 0.42 2.26
CA VAL A 300 -10.80 -0.34 1.00
C VAL A 300 -12.24 -0.78 0.73
N SER A 301 -12.95 -1.27 1.74
CA SER A 301 -14.36 -1.67 1.63
C SER A 301 -15.28 -0.49 1.27
N VAL A 302 -15.13 0.66 1.94
CA VAL A 302 -15.92 1.87 1.66
C VAL A 302 -15.67 2.39 0.25
N VAL A 303 -14.42 2.43 -0.16
CA VAL A 303 -14.00 2.95 -1.47
C VAL A 303 -14.49 2.01 -2.59
N THR A 304 -14.39 0.69 -2.43
CA THR A 304 -14.94 -0.27 -3.41
C THR A 304 -16.46 -0.19 -3.52
N SER A 305 -17.17 -0.04 -2.41
CA SER A 305 -18.63 0.13 -2.39
C SER A 305 -19.04 1.42 -3.12
N THR A 306 -18.34 2.52 -2.86
CA THR A 306 -18.56 3.80 -3.56
C THR A 306 -18.30 3.68 -5.06
N ALA A 307 -17.24 2.94 -5.46
CA ALA A 307 -16.95 2.68 -6.86
C ALA A 307 -18.12 1.99 -7.57
N ALA A 308 -18.65 0.94 -6.93
CA ALA A 308 -19.77 0.18 -7.47
C ALA A 308 -21.04 1.04 -7.62
N LEU A 309 -21.30 1.94 -6.66
CA LEU A 309 -22.42 2.88 -6.74
C LEU A 309 -22.26 3.88 -7.89
N ILE A 310 -21.06 4.43 -8.07
CA ILE A 310 -20.75 5.37 -9.16
C ILE A 310 -20.90 4.66 -10.51
N GLU A 311 -20.33 3.47 -10.67
CA GLU A 311 -20.45 2.68 -11.90
C GLU A 311 -21.91 2.31 -12.19
N GLY A 312 -22.68 1.99 -11.14
CA GLY A 312 -24.12 1.75 -11.23
C GLY A 312 -24.87 2.97 -11.76
N ARG A 313 -24.61 4.17 -11.23
CA ARG A 313 -25.22 5.43 -11.70
C ARG A 313 -24.83 5.73 -13.15
N ARG A 314 -23.56 5.56 -13.49
CA ARG A 314 -23.07 5.73 -14.87
C ARG A 314 -23.81 4.81 -15.84
N SER A 315 -23.94 3.53 -15.49
CA SER A 315 -24.67 2.57 -16.31
C SER A 315 -26.14 2.96 -16.49
N LEU A 316 -26.78 3.56 -15.48
CA LEU A 316 -28.16 4.07 -15.62
C LEU A 316 -28.23 5.25 -16.61
N THR A 317 -27.30 6.20 -16.53
CA THR A 317 -27.24 7.32 -17.48
C THR A 317 -26.94 6.85 -18.90
N GLU A 318 -26.01 5.89 -19.07
CA GLU A 318 -25.73 5.29 -20.38
C GLU A 318 -26.95 4.54 -20.93
N LYS A 319 -27.67 3.79 -20.08
CA LYS A 319 -28.94 3.13 -20.46
C LYS A 319 -30.03 4.11 -20.88
N GLU A 320 -30.12 5.27 -20.22
CA GLU A 320 -31.06 6.31 -20.60
C GLU A 320 -30.75 6.86 -21.99
N ASN A 321 -29.47 7.15 -22.27
CA ASN A 321 -29.04 7.63 -23.57
C ASN A 321 -29.27 6.60 -24.68
N VAL A 322 -28.92 5.32 -24.44
CA VAL A 322 -29.22 4.22 -25.37
C VAL A 322 -30.72 4.09 -25.58
N THR A 323 -31.52 4.20 -24.52
CA THR A 323 -32.99 4.19 -24.58
C THR A 323 -33.52 5.29 -25.49
N ARG A 324 -33.03 6.53 -25.36
CA ARG A 324 -33.44 7.65 -26.22
C ARG A 324 -33.11 7.38 -27.69
N LEU A 325 -31.90 6.85 -27.96
CA LEU A 325 -31.48 6.48 -29.31
C LEU A 325 -32.34 5.35 -29.90
N THR A 326 -32.64 4.31 -29.12
CA THR A 326 -33.49 3.20 -29.56
C THR A 326 -34.91 3.69 -29.87
N ILE A 327 -35.48 4.58 -29.05
CA ILE A 327 -36.80 5.17 -29.32
C ILE A 327 -36.78 5.91 -30.65
N LEU A 328 -35.73 6.70 -30.91
CA LEU A 328 -35.58 7.41 -32.18
C LEU A 328 -35.48 6.42 -33.35
N ALA A 329 -34.64 5.39 -33.26
CA ALA A 329 -34.51 4.38 -34.31
C ALA A 329 -35.83 3.62 -34.58
N VAL A 330 -36.58 3.26 -33.53
CA VAL A 330 -37.87 2.56 -33.62
C VAL A 330 -38.92 3.40 -34.35
N VAL A 331 -38.88 4.73 -34.20
CA VAL A 331 -39.80 5.64 -34.90
C VAL A 331 -39.35 5.90 -36.35
N PHE A 332 -38.07 6.18 -36.56
CA PHE A 332 -37.57 6.57 -37.89
C PHE A 332 -37.57 5.41 -38.89
N LEU A 333 -37.22 4.19 -38.48
CA LEU A 333 -37.10 3.04 -39.37
C LEU A 333 -38.40 2.74 -40.17
N PRO A 334 -39.59 2.61 -39.54
CA PRO A 334 -40.83 2.40 -40.28
C PRO A 334 -41.24 3.63 -41.10
N LEU A 335 -41.00 4.85 -40.60
CA LEU A 335 -41.30 6.07 -41.36
C LEU A 335 -40.49 6.14 -42.66
N SER A 336 -39.18 5.88 -42.61
CA SER A 336 -38.32 5.88 -43.79
C SER A 336 -38.70 4.79 -44.79
N TYR A 337 -39.15 3.62 -44.33
CA TYR A 337 -39.66 2.57 -45.21
C TYR A 337 -40.93 3.02 -45.95
N ILE A 338 -41.86 3.65 -45.23
CA ILE A 338 -43.11 4.17 -45.81
C ILE A 338 -42.80 5.31 -46.80
N GLU A 339 -41.93 6.24 -46.44
CA GLU A 339 -41.47 7.31 -47.33
C GLU A 339 -40.89 6.73 -48.63
N SER A 340 -40.00 5.74 -48.52
CA SER A 340 -39.41 5.07 -49.68
C SER A 340 -40.45 4.37 -50.54
N LEU A 341 -41.42 3.68 -49.94
CA LEU A 341 -42.48 2.96 -50.66
C LEU A 341 -43.42 3.93 -51.40
N PHE A 342 -43.84 5.01 -50.74
CA PHE A 342 -44.75 6.01 -51.34
C PHE A 342 -44.05 6.94 -52.34
N SER A 343 -42.74 7.17 -52.20
CA SER A 343 -41.96 7.95 -53.17
C SER A 343 -41.92 7.32 -54.57
N MET A 344 -42.06 5.98 -54.66
CA MET A 344 -42.09 5.25 -55.92
C MET A 344 -43.42 5.37 -56.68
N LEU A 345 -44.50 5.84 -56.05
CA LEU A 345 -45.84 5.91 -56.64
C LEU A 345 -46.20 7.36 -56.98
N ASP A 346 -46.48 7.64 -58.25
CA ASP A 346 -46.71 9.01 -58.74
C ASP A 346 -47.95 9.69 -58.11
N ASP A 347 -49.01 8.93 -57.79
CA ASP A 347 -50.27 9.44 -57.25
C ASP A 347 -50.21 9.93 -55.79
N PHE A 348 -49.19 9.51 -55.04
CA PHE A 348 -49.03 9.77 -53.61
C PHE A 348 -47.91 10.77 -53.29
N ARG A 349 -47.32 11.38 -54.32
CA ARG A 349 -46.29 12.40 -54.16
C ARG A 349 -46.82 13.66 -53.45
N PRO A 350 -45.94 14.44 -52.79
CA PRO A 350 -46.32 15.71 -52.18
C PRO A 350 -46.93 16.65 -53.22
N GLY A 351 -48.19 17.04 -53.02
CA GLY A 351 -49.00 17.84 -53.96
C GLY A 351 -50.00 17.03 -54.80
N GLY A 352 -49.98 15.70 -54.72
CA GLY A 352 -50.96 14.82 -55.37
C GLY A 352 -52.29 14.71 -54.61
N PRO A 353 -53.38 14.26 -55.27
CA PRO A 353 -54.73 14.21 -54.68
C PRO A 353 -54.85 13.26 -53.48
N HIS A 354 -53.96 12.27 -53.34
CA HIS A 354 -54.00 11.26 -52.28
C HIS A 354 -52.86 11.39 -51.25
N PHE A 355 -52.16 12.53 -51.19
CA PHE A 355 -51.04 12.73 -50.26
C PHE A 355 -51.41 12.49 -48.78
N TRP A 356 -52.66 12.69 -48.38
CA TRP A 356 -53.13 12.44 -47.01
C TRP A 356 -53.03 10.96 -46.58
N VAL A 357 -53.05 10.02 -47.53
CA VAL A 357 -52.93 8.57 -47.27
C VAL A 357 -51.57 8.21 -46.64
N TYR A 358 -50.52 8.96 -46.97
CA TYR A 358 -49.21 8.81 -46.33
C TYR A 358 -49.31 8.98 -44.80
N PHE A 359 -49.94 10.05 -44.33
CA PHE A 359 -50.11 10.29 -42.89
C PHE A 359 -51.05 9.27 -42.25
N ALA A 360 -52.09 8.84 -42.96
CA ALA A 360 -53.05 7.84 -42.50
C ALA A 360 -52.40 6.47 -42.24
N ILE A 361 -51.28 6.14 -42.90
CA ILE A 361 -50.57 4.87 -42.72
C ILE A 361 -49.32 5.04 -41.85
N ALA A 362 -48.57 6.13 -42.02
CA ALA A 362 -47.33 6.38 -41.29
C ALA A 362 -47.55 6.50 -39.77
N VAL A 363 -48.57 7.25 -39.33
CA VAL A 363 -48.81 7.50 -37.90
C VAL A 363 -49.24 6.21 -37.17
N PRO A 364 -50.23 5.43 -37.66
CA PRO A 364 -50.61 4.18 -36.99
C PRO A 364 -49.49 3.14 -37.02
N MET A 365 -48.72 3.05 -38.10
CA MET A 365 -47.62 2.09 -38.19
C MET A 365 -46.51 2.42 -37.20
N ALA A 366 -46.12 3.70 -37.09
CA ALA A 366 -45.14 4.15 -36.10
C ALA A 366 -45.61 3.88 -34.66
N PHE A 367 -46.89 4.12 -34.39
CA PHE A 367 -47.49 3.86 -33.09
C PHE A 367 -47.49 2.36 -32.74
N MET A 368 -47.88 1.51 -33.68
CA MET A 368 -47.87 0.04 -33.51
C MET A 368 -46.47 -0.50 -33.27
N VAL A 369 -45.49 -0.08 -34.07
CA VAL A 369 -44.09 -0.49 -33.91
C VAL A 369 -43.53 0.00 -32.57
N GLY A 370 -43.86 1.22 -32.15
CA GLY A 370 -43.51 1.74 -30.83
C GLY A 370 -44.09 0.94 -29.67
N LEU A 371 -45.37 0.55 -29.75
CA LEU A 371 -46.05 -0.27 -28.74
C LEU A 371 -45.44 -1.68 -28.62
N ILE A 372 -45.02 -2.28 -29.73
CA ILE A 372 -44.39 -3.60 -29.75
C ILE A 372 -42.96 -3.51 -29.18
N ALA A 373 -42.20 -2.48 -29.54
CA ALA A 373 -40.81 -2.32 -29.12
C ALA A 373 -40.67 -1.95 -27.64
N LYS A 374 -41.62 -1.21 -27.06
CA LYS A 374 -41.67 -0.90 -25.63
C LYS A 374 -43.09 -1.09 -25.09
N PRO A 375 -43.47 -2.34 -24.74
CA PRO A 375 -44.78 -2.57 -24.15
C PRO A 375 -44.88 -1.79 -22.83
N PRO A 376 -45.98 -1.05 -22.60
CA PRO A 376 -46.13 -0.26 -21.38
C PRO A 376 -46.03 -1.17 -20.15
N VAL A 377 -45.39 -0.66 -19.09
CA VAL A 377 -45.10 -1.41 -17.85
C VAL A 377 -46.38 -2.00 -17.22
N SER A 378 -47.53 -1.35 -17.41
CA SER A 378 -48.85 -1.85 -17.00
C SER A 378 -49.25 -3.13 -17.75
N THR A 379 -49.00 -3.21 -19.06
CA THR A 379 -49.29 -4.40 -19.88
C THR A 379 -48.38 -5.56 -19.50
N VAL A 380 -47.10 -5.29 -19.24
CA VAL A 380 -46.15 -6.32 -18.78
C VAL A 380 -46.53 -6.84 -17.39
N LYS A 381 -46.87 -5.96 -16.44
CA LYS A 381 -47.31 -6.35 -15.09
C LYS A 381 -48.60 -7.18 -15.12
N ASN A 382 -49.57 -6.80 -15.95
CA ASN A 382 -50.82 -7.53 -16.11
C ASN A 382 -50.62 -8.90 -16.80
N MET A 383 -49.68 -9.00 -17.74
CA MET A 383 -49.35 -10.25 -18.43
C MET A 383 -48.60 -11.22 -17.51
N VAL A 384 -47.61 -10.73 -16.74
CA VAL A 384 -46.89 -11.54 -15.74
C VAL A 384 -47.84 -11.99 -14.62
N GLY A 385 -48.76 -11.11 -14.17
CA GLY A 385 -49.81 -11.48 -13.22
C GLY A 385 -50.72 -12.60 -13.73
N ARG A 386 -51.20 -12.51 -14.99
CA ARG A 386 -52.03 -13.55 -15.62
C ARG A 386 -51.30 -14.87 -15.85
N ILE A 387 -50.00 -14.83 -16.16
CA ILE A 387 -49.18 -16.05 -16.29
C ILE A 387 -48.97 -16.69 -14.92
N GLY A 388 -48.71 -15.90 -13.88
CA GLY A 388 -48.62 -16.37 -12.49
C GLY A 388 -49.91 -17.03 -12.01
N GLU A 389 -51.07 -16.46 -12.32
CA GLU A 389 -52.38 -17.05 -12.00
C GLU A 389 -52.64 -18.35 -12.77
N LYS A 390 -52.27 -18.44 -14.05
CA LYS A 390 -52.44 -19.67 -14.84
C LYS A 390 -51.51 -20.79 -14.37
N ILE A 391 -50.28 -20.48 -13.97
CA ILE A 391 -49.36 -21.47 -13.39
C ILE A 391 -49.87 -21.91 -12.02
N ALA A 392 -50.37 -20.99 -11.19
CA ALA A 392 -50.97 -21.33 -9.89
C ALA A 392 -52.25 -22.18 -10.02
N ALA A 393 -53.03 -22.02 -11.10
CA ALA A 393 -54.16 -22.89 -11.42
C ALA A 393 -53.71 -24.29 -11.85
N LEU A 394 -52.68 -24.39 -12.72
CA LEU A 394 -52.14 -25.69 -13.17
C LEU A 394 -51.46 -26.50 -12.06
N VAL A 395 -50.88 -25.84 -11.05
CA VAL A 395 -50.28 -26.51 -9.87
C VAL A 395 -51.36 -26.94 -8.85
N ARG A 396 -52.57 -26.39 -8.93
CA ARG A 396 -53.69 -26.76 -8.04
C ARG A 396 -54.50 -27.95 -8.57
N ASP A 397 -54.39 -28.24 -9.87
CA ASP A 397 -55.05 -29.36 -10.54
C ASP A 397 -54.16 -30.63 -10.63
N TYR A 398 -52.98 -30.61 -10.01
CA TYR A 398 -52.10 -31.76 -9.76
C TYR A 398 -51.98 -32.00 -8.25
#